data_AF-A0A7V4J4Y7-F1
#
_entry.id   AF-A0A7V4J4Y7-F1
#
_cell.length_a   1.000
_cell.length_b   1.000
_cell.length_c   1.000
_cell.angle_alpha   90.00
_cell.angle_beta   90.00
_cell.angle_gamma   90.00
#
_symmetry.space_group_name_H-M   'P 1'
#
loop_
_entity.id
_entity.type
_entity.pdbx_description
1 polymer ?
#
loop_
_entity_poly.entity_id
_entity_poly.type
_entity_poly.pdbx_seq_one_letter_code
_entity_poly.pdbx_strand_id
1 'polypeptide(L)'
;MMIDNALAVSNAQVVTASGNSTDYIDLLGAVNIGAGTLKDIGAILQVSAVSGTSPTMTVKLVGADDPGFSTNKVTLGWISDNITAVGLYRIGIANVARKRYLRLEYTLGGTSPSFTVTLHITHGDEARPTP
;
A
#
# COMPACT_ATOMS: atom_id res chain seq x y z
N MET A 1 -1.63 -8.89 16.16
CA MET A 1 -1.10 -8.68 14.80
C MET A 1 -0.36 -9.91 14.31
N MET A 2 -1.08 -10.81 13.65
CA MET A 2 -0.46 -11.84 12.82
C MET A 2 -0.20 -11.21 11.45
N ILE A 3 1.06 -10.90 11.15
CA ILE A 3 1.48 -10.52 9.80
C ILE A 3 1.57 -11.81 9.01
N ASP A 4 0.59 -12.07 8.15
CA ASP A 4 0.65 -13.20 7.24
C ASP A 4 1.61 -12.86 6.07
N ASN A 5 2.77 -13.53 6.05
CA ASN A 5 3.78 -13.37 5.01
C ASN A 5 3.29 -13.85 3.63
N ALA A 6 2.20 -14.62 3.54
CA ALA A 6 1.58 -15.01 2.28
C ALA A 6 0.77 -13.87 1.62
N LEU A 7 0.51 -12.76 2.34
CA LEU A 7 -0.20 -11.57 1.83
C LEU A 7 0.69 -10.32 1.75
N ALA A 8 2.00 -10.50 1.61
CA ALA A 8 2.95 -9.40 1.43
C ALA A 8 3.10 -8.99 -0.04
N VAL A 9 3.12 -7.69 -0.32
CA VAL A 9 3.40 -7.10 -1.65
C VAL A 9 4.65 -6.25 -1.56
N SER A 10 5.41 -6.12 -2.65
CA SER A 10 6.66 -5.35 -2.63
C SER A 10 7.62 -5.84 -1.55
N ASN A 11 7.77 -7.16 -1.37
CA ASN A 11 8.59 -7.71 -0.30
C ASN A 11 10.06 -7.27 -0.45
N ALA A 12 10.52 -6.43 0.45
CA ALA A 12 11.80 -5.73 0.40
C ALA A 12 12.10 -5.04 -0.96
N GLN A 13 11.09 -4.49 -1.63
CA GLN A 13 11.29 -3.79 -2.91
C GLN A 13 12.10 -2.52 -2.67
N VAL A 14 13.17 -2.34 -3.45
CA VAL A 14 13.91 -1.07 -3.52
C VAL A 14 13.28 -0.19 -4.58
N VAL A 15 12.73 0.95 -4.16
CA VAL A 15 12.10 1.95 -5.02
C VAL A 15 13.06 3.13 -5.16
N THR A 16 13.66 3.28 -6.33
CA THR A 16 14.63 4.35 -6.66
C THR A 16 14.09 5.39 -7.64
N ALA A 17 12.91 5.14 -8.22
CA ALA A 17 12.17 6.06 -9.06
C ALA A 17 10.66 5.88 -8.83
N SER A 18 9.87 6.90 -9.16
CA SER A 18 8.41 6.78 -9.16
C SER A 18 7.97 5.62 -10.06
N GLY A 19 7.05 4.80 -9.58
CA GLY A 19 6.70 3.54 -10.22
C GLY A 19 5.68 2.75 -9.42
N ASN A 20 5.49 1.49 -9.79
CA ASN A 20 4.52 0.60 -9.15
C ASN A 20 5.21 -0.40 -8.24
N SER A 21 4.43 -1.09 -7.41
CA SER A 21 4.89 -2.32 -6.77
C SER A 21 5.33 -3.36 -7.81
N THR A 22 6.34 -4.16 -7.47
CA THR A 22 6.79 -5.30 -8.30
C THR A 22 5.70 -6.33 -8.52
N ASP A 23 4.81 -6.45 -7.54
CA ASP A 23 3.75 -7.44 -7.48
C ASP A 23 2.40 -6.78 -7.22
N TYR A 24 1.34 -7.56 -7.34
CA TYR A 24 -0.02 -7.18 -7.01
C TYR A 24 -0.70 -8.30 -6.22
N ILE A 25 -1.77 -7.97 -5.51
CA ILE A 25 -2.64 -8.93 -4.83
C ILE A 25 -3.78 -9.27 -5.76
N ASP A 26 -4.02 -10.55 -6.01
CA ASP A 26 -5.27 -11.04 -6.57
C ASP A 26 -6.15 -11.55 -5.42
N LEU A 27 -7.29 -10.90 -5.20
CA LEU A 27 -8.24 -11.28 -4.16
C LEU A 27 -9.11 -12.50 -4.55
N LEU A 28 -8.81 -13.14 -5.70
CA LEU A 28 -9.54 -14.29 -6.27
C LEU A 28 -11.03 -14.00 -6.57
N GLY A 29 -11.41 -12.73 -6.53
CA GLY A 29 -12.75 -12.22 -6.76
C GLY A 29 -12.81 -10.72 -6.48
N ALA A 30 -13.79 -10.01 -7.03
CA ALA A 30 -13.95 -8.58 -6.76
C ALA A 30 -14.56 -8.39 -5.36
N VAL A 31 -13.79 -7.82 -4.43
CA VAL A 31 -14.21 -7.60 -3.04
C VAL A 31 -14.37 -6.11 -2.78
N ASN A 32 -15.42 -5.73 -2.04
CA ASN A 32 -15.59 -4.35 -1.57
C ASN A 32 -14.55 -4.03 -0.50
N ILE A 33 -13.55 -3.22 -0.83
CA ILE A 33 -12.55 -2.79 0.15
C ILE A 33 -13.14 -1.65 1.01
N GLY A 34 -13.58 -1.94 2.23
CA GLY A 34 -14.10 -0.93 3.17
C GLY A 34 -15.64 -0.81 3.27
N ALA A 35 -16.42 -1.70 2.65
CA ALA A 35 -17.88 -1.71 2.83
C ALA A 35 -18.23 -2.43 4.13
N GLY A 36 -18.37 -1.69 5.24
CA GLY A 36 -19.21 -1.98 6.42
C GLY A 36 -18.96 -3.25 7.25
N THR A 37 -18.77 -4.39 6.60
CA THR A 37 -18.49 -5.72 7.18
C THR A 37 -17.01 -6.12 7.04
N LEU A 38 -16.24 -5.36 6.24
CA LEU A 38 -14.78 -5.45 6.07
C LEU A 38 -14.09 -4.18 6.58
N LYS A 39 -14.51 -3.65 7.74
CA LYS A 39 -13.82 -2.55 8.45
C LYS A 39 -12.39 -2.90 8.91
N ASP A 40 -11.97 -4.11 8.61
CA ASP A 40 -10.82 -4.78 9.19
C ASP A 40 -9.67 -4.93 8.19
N ILE A 41 -9.85 -4.66 6.89
CA ILE A 41 -8.74 -4.73 5.92
C ILE A 41 -7.95 -3.42 5.93
N GLY A 42 -6.85 -3.41 6.69
CA GLY A 42 -5.86 -2.34 6.69
C GLY A 42 -4.66 -2.69 5.82
N ALA A 43 -4.02 -1.69 5.20
CA ALA A 43 -2.74 -1.86 4.53
C ALA A 43 -1.67 -1.05 5.28
N ILE A 44 -0.57 -1.71 5.62
CA ILE A 44 0.56 -1.11 6.34
C ILE A 44 1.79 -1.21 5.43
N LEU A 45 2.37 -0.06 5.12
CA LEU A 45 3.65 0.02 4.45
C LEU A 45 4.76 0.07 5.49
N GLN A 46 5.63 -0.93 5.49
CA GLN A 46 6.90 -0.89 6.20
C GLN A 46 7.96 -0.29 5.30
N VAL A 47 8.68 0.70 5.81
CA VAL A 47 9.89 1.25 5.19
C VAL A 47 11.08 0.87 6.05
N SER A 48 11.98 0.04 5.51
CA SER A 48 13.12 -0.52 6.24
C SER A 48 14.44 0.21 5.95
N ALA A 49 14.52 0.95 4.83
CA ALA A 49 15.67 1.79 4.52
C ALA A 49 15.24 3.03 3.72
N VAL A 50 15.92 4.16 3.95
CA VAL A 50 15.76 5.41 3.20
C VAL A 50 17.13 6.03 2.93
N SER A 51 17.37 6.49 1.71
CA SER A 51 18.57 7.26 1.35
C SER A 51 18.31 8.32 0.28
N GLY A 52 19.28 9.21 0.06
CA GLY A 52 19.19 10.33 -0.88
C GLY A 52 19.22 11.67 -0.17
N THR A 53 19.19 12.77 -0.93
CA THR A 53 19.10 14.13 -0.37
C THR A 53 17.64 14.57 -0.35
N SER A 54 17.12 14.86 0.83
CA SER A 54 15.70 15.21 1.07
C SER A 54 14.71 14.24 0.40
N PRO A 55 14.84 12.91 0.62
CA PRO A 55 14.00 11.93 -0.05
C PRO A 55 12.56 12.01 0.49
N THR A 56 11.60 12.05 -0.43
CA THR A 56 10.17 12.01 -0.10
C THR A 56 9.48 10.92 -0.90
N MET A 57 8.56 10.20 -0.29
CA MET A 57 7.73 9.21 -0.96
C MET A 57 6.26 9.39 -0.59
N THR A 58 5.39 9.44 -1.60
CA THR A 58 3.95 9.27 -1.44
C THR A 58 3.53 7.92 -2.00
N VAL A 59 2.54 7.29 -1.37
CA VAL A 59 2.08 5.95 -1.72
C VAL A 59 0.57 5.94 -1.85
N LYS A 60 0.10 5.34 -2.93
CA LYS A 60 -1.32 5.11 -3.21
C LYS A 60 -1.59 3.62 -3.31
N LEU A 61 -2.67 3.17 -2.68
CA LEU A 61 -3.25 1.87 -2.95
C LEU A 61 -4.23 2.01 -4.10
N VAL A 62 -4.01 1.22 -5.15
CA VAL A 62 -4.80 1.27 -6.37
C VAL A 62 -5.40 -0.10 -6.61
N GLY A 63 -6.68 -0.12 -6.99
CA GLY A 63 -7.40 -1.32 -7.37
C GLY A 63 -7.80 -1.31 -8.85
N ALA A 64 -7.87 -2.49 -9.47
CA ALA A 64 -8.34 -2.68 -10.85
C ALA A 64 -9.11 -4.00 -11.01
N ASP A 65 -9.71 -4.17 -12.19
CA ASP A 65 -10.45 -5.39 -12.56
C ASP A 65 -9.57 -6.38 -13.34
N ASP A 66 -8.42 -5.93 -13.84
CA ASP A 66 -7.40 -6.73 -14.56
C ASP A 66 -6.02 -6.60 -13.88
N PRO A 67 -5.13 -7.61 -14.03
CA PRO A 67 -3.79 -7.58 -13.45
C PRO A 67 -2.86 -6.56 -14.12
N GLY A 68 -3.21 -6.05 -15.31
CA GLY A 68 -2.49 -4.97 -15.99
C GLY A 68 -2.80 -3.58 -15.43
N PHE A 69 -3.80 -3.45 -14.55
CA PHE A 69 -4.32 -2.18 -14.04
C PHE A 69 -4.71 -1.20 -15.15
N SER A 70 -5.30 -1.73 -16.23
CA SER A 70 -5.71 -0.96 -17.41
C SER A 70 -7.21 -0.65 -17.43
N THR A 71 -8.01 -1.45 -16.73
CA THR A 71 -9.48 -1.44 -16.74
C THR A 71 -10.03 -1.07 -15.38
N ASN A 72 -10.90 -0.05 -15.38
CA ASN A 72 -11.58 0.45 -14.19
C ASN A 72 -10.64 0.68 -12.99
N LYS A 73 -9.42 1.19 -13.27
CA LYS A 73 -8.42 1.49 -12.26
C LYS A 73 -8.90 2.63 -11.36
N VAL A 74 -8.88 2.41 -10.05
CA VAL A 74 -9.30 3.41 -9.06
C VAL A 74 -8.34 3.47 -7.89
N THR A 75 -8.12 4.67 -7.36
CA THR A 75 -7.41 4.84 -6.09
C THR A 75 -8.34 4.44 -4.95
N LEU A 76 -7.90 3.49 -4.13
CA LEU A 76 -8.62 3.00 -2.96
C LEU A 76 -8.19 3.72 -1.68
N GLY A 77 -6.93 4.13 -1.61
CA GLY A 77 -6.38 4.79 -0.42
C GLY A 77 -5.01 5.42 -0.66
N TRP A 78 -4.55 6.18 0.32
CA TRP A 78 -3.23 6.81 0.31
C TRP A 78 -2.69 6.96 1.73
N ILE A 79 -1.39 7.18 1.82
CA ILE A 79 -0.74 7.61 3.07
C ILE A 79 -0.90 9.13 3.17
N SER A 80 -1.38 9.63 4.32
CA SER A 80 -1.67 11.05 4.54
C SER A 80 -0.42 11.93 4.47
N ASP A 81 0.71 11.40 4.91
CA ASP A 81 1.96 12.14 5.08
C ASP A 81 3.02 11.70 4.07
N ASN A 82 3.89 12.63 3.69
CA ASN A 82 5.08 12.31 2.91
C ASN A 82 6.04 11.46 3.76
N ILE A 83 6.41 10.30 3.24
CA ILE A 83 7.37 9.42 3.90
C ILE A 83 8.78 9.94 3.61
N THR A 84 9.51 10.23 4.67
CA THR A 84 10.90 10.71 4.61
C THR A 84 11.86 9.87 5.44
N ALA A 85 11.34 8.89 6.18
CA ALA A 85 12.10 8.09 7.14
C ALA A 85 11.66 6.62 7.12
N VAL A 86 12.42 5.78 7.81
CA VAL A 86 12.04 4.40 8.10
C VAL A 86 10.88 4.37 9.10
N GLY A 87 10.01 3.36 9.00
CA GLY A 87 8.86 3.24 9.89
C GLY A 87 7.71 2.40 9.31
N LEU A 88 6.63 2.32 10.08
CA LEU A 88 5.37 1.71 9.66
C LEU A 88 4.35 2.82 9.37
N TYR A 89 3.80 2.82 8.16
CA TYR A 89 2.86 3.83 7.69
C TYR A 89 1.54 3.16 7.31
N ARG A 90 0.44 3.64 7.89
CA ARG A 90 -0.90 3.14 7.58
C ARG A 90 -1.42 3.80 6.31
N ILE A 91 -2.00 3.01 5.41
CA ILE A 91 -2.72 3.50 4.25
C ILE A 91 -4.19 3.69 4.65
N GLY A 92 -4.67 4.93 4.60
CA GLY A 92 -6.07 5.23 4.82
C GLY A 92 -6.90 4.83 3.60
N ILE A 93 -7.89 3.95 3.78
CA ILE A 93 -8.83 3.58 2.72
C ILE A 93 -9.91 4.67 2.64
N ALA A 94 -10.02 5.31 1.47
CA ALA A 94 -10.91 6.43 1.22
C ALA A 94 -12.01 6.10 0.20
N ASN A 95 -11.84 5.05 -0.62
CA ASN A 95 -12.82 4.63 -1.61
C ASN A 95 -13.14 3.16 -1.45
N VAL A 96 -14.44 2.89 -1.32
CA VAL A 96 -15.00 1.55 -1.22
C VAL A 96 -15.45 1.09 -2.59
N ALA A 97 -14.53 0.52 -3.36
CA ALA A 97 -14.82 -0.07 -4.66
C ALA A 97 -14.59 -1.58 -4.64
N ARG A 98 -15.41 -2.31 -5.40
CA ARG A 98 -15.16 -3.72 -5.71
C ARG A 98 -14.02 -3.81 -6.70
N LYS A 99 -12.86 -4.26 -6.24
CA LYS A 99 -11.68 -4.49 -7.07
C LYS A 99 -11.13 -5.88 -6.79
N ARG A 100 -10.59 -6.52 -7.81
CA ARG A 100 -9.99 -7.86 -7.69
C ARG A 100 -8.49 -7.76 -7.49
N TYR A 101 -7.84 -6.86 -8.24
CA TYR A 101 -6.39 -6.69 -8.22
C TYR A 101 -6.02 -5.43 -7.45
N LEU A 102 -5.05 -5.53 -6.54
CA LEU A 102 -4.54 -4.42 -5.74
C LEU A 102 -3.03 -4.25 -5.92
N ARG A 103 -2.55 -3.02 -6.04
CA ARG A 103 -1.12 -2.71 -6.07
C ARG A 103 -0.81 -1.38 -5.40
N LEU A 104 0.47 -1.13 -5.15
CA LEU A 104 0.94 0.20 -4.74
C LEU A 104 1.48 0.99 -5.93
N GLU A 105 1.22 2.29 -5.92
CA GLU A 105 1.87 3.27 -6.79
C GLU A 105 2.67 4.25 -5.91
N TYR A 106 3.95 4.39 -6.21
CA TYR A 106 4.92 5.21 -5.50
C TYR A 106 5.27 6.45 -6.30
N THR A 107 5.26 7.62 -5.67
CA THR A 107 5.83 8.85 -6.24
C THR A 107 6.96 9.34 -5.36
N LEU A 108 8.17 9.38 -5.91
CA LEU A 108 9.38 9.82 -5.21
C LEU A 108 9.74 11.27 -5.55
N GLY A 109 10.39 11.94 -4.60
CA GLY A 109 11.00 13.27 -4.74
C GLY A 109 12.35 13.35 -4.02
N GLY A 110 13.09 14.44 -4.26
CA GLY A 110 14.46 14.62 -3.76
C GLY A 110 15.53 14.23 -4.78
N THR A 111 16.80 14.24 -4.37
CA THR A 111 17.93 13.84 -5.22
C THR A 111 18.38 12.43 -4.88
N SER A 112 18.38 11.54 -5.87
CA SER A 112 18.70 10.11 -5.74
C SER A 112 17.93 9.42 -4.60
N PRO A 113 16.59 9.57 -4.52
CA PRO A 113 15.80 8.93 -3.46
C PRO A 113 15.84 7.41 -3.60
N SER A 114 15.95 6.72 -2.47
CA SER A 114 15.83 5.25 -2.40
C SER A 114 15.05 4.88 -1.16
N PHE A 115 14.05 4.02 -1.32
CA PHE A 115 13.23 3.48 -0.23
C PHE A 115 13.16 1.96 -0.36
N THR A 116 13.47 1.23 0.71
CA THR A 116 13.15 -0.21 0.78
C THR A 116 11.83 -0.37 1.50
N VAL A 117 10.85 -0.92 0.79
CA VAL A 117 9.46 -1.00 1.27
C VAL A 117 8.97 -2.44 1.34
N THR A 118 7.92 -2.69 2.13
CA THR A 118 7.14 -3.93 2.15
C THR A 118 5.72 -3.60 2.56
N LEU A 119 4.74 -4.03 1.77
CA LEU A 119 3.33 -3.89 2.10
C LEU A 119 2.85 -5.13 2.84
N HIS A 120 2.18 -4.90 3.96
CA HIS A 120 1.46 -5.90 4.71
C HIS A 120 -0.04 -5.59 4.63
N ILE A 121 -0.83 -6.59 4.23
CA ILE A 121 -2.27 -6.53 4.39
C ILE A 121 -2.63 -7.13 5.75
N THR A 122 -3.45 -6.41 6.49
CA THR A 122 -3.91 -6.77 7.83
C THR A 122 -5.42 -6.96 7.81
N HIS A 123 -5.91 -7.96 8.52
CA HIS A 123 -7.34 -8.20 8.75
C HIS A 123 -7.63 -8.18 10.27
N GLY A 124 -8.40 -7.20 10.73
CA GLY A 124 -9.01 -7.19 12.06
C GLY A 124 -8.95 -5.83 12.78
N ASP A 125 -9.88 -5.63 13.72
CA ASP A 125 -10.09 -4.50 14.67
C ASP A 125 -8.87 -4.17 15.59
N GLU A 126 -7.65 -4.55 15.21
CA GLU A 126 -6.41 -4.25 15.94
C GLU A 126 -5.86 -2.85 15.61
N ALA A 127 -6.59 -2.05 14.82
CA ALA A 127 -6.33 -0.63 14.61
C ALA A 127 -7.04 0.29 15.62
N ARG A 128 -7.84 -0.25 16.55
CA ARG A 128 -8.51 0.56 17.59
C ARG A 128 -7.47 0.97 18.65
N PRO A 129 -7.13 2.27 18.81
CA PRO A 129 -6.46 2.69 20.03
C PRO A 129 -7.44 2.39 21.16
N THR A 130 -7.08 1.45 22.04
CA THR A 130 -7.81 1.29 23.30
C THR A 130 -7.76 2.63 24.04
N PRO A 131 -8.89 3.12 24.58
CA PRO A 131 -8.91 4.37 25.34
C PRO A 131 -7.97 4.32 26.55
#